data_AF-A0A537BXH7-F1
#
_entry.id   AF-A0A537BXH7-F1
#
_cell.length_a   1.000
_cell.length_b   1.000
_cell.length_c   1.000
_cell.angle_alpha   90.00
_cell.angle_beta   90.00
_cell.angle_gamma   90.00
#
_symmetry.space_group_name_H-M   'P 1'
#
loop_
_entity.id
_entity.type
_entity.pdbx_description
1 polymer ?
#
loop_
_entity_poly.entity_id
_entity_poly.type
_entity_poly.pdbx_seq_one_letter_code
_entity_poly.pdbx_strand_id
1 'polypeptide(L)'
;MKKVLAVAALALSATSLSAAALTFGDLYGEPAEASLAERTIVVTPGTKYVNVKHGEVVKIVAGGKEFAWDFDGIEQPFELAKIAPQGAIDHNVRVYIERSEMDGGLGD
;
A
#
# COMPACT_ATOMS: atom_id res chain seq x y z
N MET A 1 28.84 57.70 34.52
CA MET A 1 28.51 57.42 33.10
C MET A 1 28.10 55.96 32.98
N LYS A 2 26.88 55.70 32.47
CA LYS A 2 26.31 54.36 32.20
C LYS A 2 27.10 53.65 31.10
N LYS A 3 27.30 52.33 31.20
CA LYS A 3 27.21 51.41 30.04
C LYS A 3 26.57 50.09 30.47
N VAL A 4 25.33 49.91 30.05
CA VAL A 4 24.56 48.66 30.09
C VAL A 4 25.10 47.77 28.96
N LEU A 5 25.40 46.51 29.23
CA LEU A 5 25.64 45.51 28.19
C LEU A 5 24.55 44.46 28.28
N ALA A 6 23.59 44.58 27.36
CA ALA A 6 22.58 43.57 27.09
C ALA A 6 23.24 42.40 26.33
N VAL A 7 22.98 41.17 26.77
CA VAL A 7 23.29 39.97 25.99
C VAL A 7 21.98 39.43 25.44
N ALA A 8 21.91 39.38 24.11
CA ALA A 8 20.77 38.91 23.34
C ALA A 8 20.56 37.40 23.53
N ALA A 9 19.33 36.99 23.81
CA ALA A 9 18.92 35.60 23.85
C ALA A 9 18.65 35.11 22.42
N LEU A 10 19.46 34.17 21.93
CA LEU A 10 19.20 33.42 20.69
C LEU A 10 18.10 32.39 20.95
N ALA A 11 16.90 32.64 20.43
CA ALA A 11 15.83 31.65 20.41
C ALA A 11 16.11 30.63 19.29
N LEU A 12 16.50 29.40 19.65
CA LEU A 12 16.54 28.28 18.72
C LEU A 12 15.12 27.77 18.48
N SER A 13 14.57 28.03 17.29
CA SER A 13 13.32 27.42 16.85
C SER A 13 13.58 25.97 16.44
N ALA A 14 13.16 25.02 17.28
CA ALA A 14 13.12 23.61 16.91
C ALA A 14 11.89 23.36 16.05
N THR A 15 12.08 23.10 14.76
CA THR A 15 11.02 22.57 13.89
C THR A 15 10.87 21.08 14.16
N SER A 16 9.71 20.64 14.65
CA SER A 16 9.38 19.23 14.76
C SER A 16 8.95 18.68 13.40
N LEU A 17 9.69 17.71 12.85
CA LEU A 17 9.27 16.94 11.69
C LEU A 17 8.21 15.92 12.13
N SER A 18 6.96 16.11 11.72
CA SER A 18 5.91 15.11 11.93
C SER A 18 5.99 14.08 10.80
N ALA A 19 6.20 12.81 11.13
CA ALA A 19 6.07 11.72 10.17
C ALA A 19 4.58 11.43 9.94
N ALA A 20 4.11 11.47 8.70
CA ALA A 20 2.78 10.96 8.35
C ALA A 20 2.79 9.43 8.48
N ALA A 21 1.79 8.87 9.18
CA ALA A 21 1.62 7.42 9.25
C ALA A 21 0.91 6.93 7.98
N LEU A 22 1.42 5.85 7.39
CA LEU A 22 0.76 5.17 6.27
C LEU A 22 -0.57 4.57 6.75
N THR A 23 -1.61 4.76 5.94
CA THR A 23 -2.93 4.17 6.14
C THR A 23 -2.98 2.74 5.62
N PHE A 24 -4.10 2.04 5.86
CA PHE A 24 -4.31 0.71 5.28
C PHE A 24 -4.38 0.77 3.75
N GLY A 25 -5.04 1.79 3.18
CA GLY A 25 -5.12 2.03 1.74
C GLY A 25 -3.74 2.25 1.14
N ASP A 26 -2.92 3.12 1.74
CA ASP A 26 -1.55 3.36 1.29
C ASP A 26 -0.71 2.07 1.23
N LEU A 27 -0.98 1.11 2.14
CA LEU A 27 -0.20 -0.13 2.23
C LEU A 27 -0.68 -1.23 1.29
N TYR A 28 -1.98 -1.35 1.08
CA TYR A 28 -2.58 -2.55 0.47
C TYR A 28 -3.57 -2.26 -0.65
N GLY A 29 -3.88 -1.00 -0.92
CA GLY A 29 -4.93 -0.55 -1.82
C GLY A 29 -6.32 -0.56 -1.20
N GLU A 30 -7.37 -0.55 -2.03
CA GLU A 30 -8.74 -0.32 -1.58
C GLU A 30 -9.78 -1.31 -2.15
N PRO A 31 -10.93 -1.52 -1.46
CA PRO A 31 -12.04 -2.29 -2.03
C PRO A 31 -12.57 -1.65 -3.31
N ALA A 32 -12.86 -2.46 -4.32
CA ALA A 32 -13.36 -2.00 -5.61
C ALA A 32 -14.71 -2.64 -5.98
N GLU A 33 -15.42 -2.00 -6.92
CA GLU A 33 -16.61 -2.57 -7.53
C GLU A 33 -16.23 -3.72 -8.48
N ALA A 34 -16.91 -4.86 -8.37
CA ALA A 34 -16.57 -6.05 -9.16
C ALA A 34 -16.76 -5.86 -10.68
N SER A 35 -17.57 -4.88 -11.08
CA SER A 35 -17.77 -4.50 -12.50
C SER A 35 -16.58 -3.77 -13.11
N LEU A 36 -15.67 -3.23 -12.28
CA LEU A 36 -14.43 -2.57 -12.72
C LEU A 36 -13.26 -3.55 -12.87
N ALA A 37 -13.43 -4.80 -12.42
CA ALA A 37 -12.36 -5.78 -12.45
C ALA A 37 -11.95 -6.15 -13.88
N GLU A 38 -10.65 -6.03 -14.16
CA GLU A 38 -10.05 -6.38 -15.45
C GLU A 38 -10.01 -7.90 -15.68
N ARG A 39 -9.85 -8.65 -14.58
CA ARG A 39 -9.87 -10.11 -14.59
C ARG A 39 -10.31 -10.70 -13.25
N THR A 40 -10.53 -12.01 -13.27
CA THR A 40 -10.82 -12.80 -12.07
C THR A 40 -9.65 -13.74 -11.76
N ILE A 41 -9.23 -13.77 -10.49
CA ILE A 41 -8.27 -14.74 -9.96
C ILE A 41 -9.00 -15.67 -8.99
N VAL A 42 -8.92 -16.98 -9.25
CA VAL A 42 -9.45 -18.01 -8.35
C VAL A 42 -8.32 -18.52 -7.46
N VAL A 43 -8.50 -18.37 -6.14
CA VAL A 43 -7.58 -18.88 -5.12
C VAL A 43 -8.05 -20.26 -4.69
N THR A 44 -7.20 -21.25 -4.93
CA THR A 44 -7.44 -22.66 -4.57
C THR A 44 -6.55 -23.05 -3.39
N PRO A 45 -6.77 -24.20 -2.72
CA PRO A 45 -5.88 -24.66 -1.64
C PRO A 45 -4.40 -24.82 -2.03
N GLY A 46 -4.12 -24.97 -3.33
CA GLY A 46 -2.76 -25.09 -3.88
C GLY A 46 -2.09 -23.74 -4.18
N THR A 47 -2.85 -22.64 -4.22
CA THR A 47 -2.33 -21.32 -4.58
C THR A 47 -1.33 -20.85 -3.54
N LYS A 48 -0.15 -20.39 -3.98
CA LYS A 48 0.90 -19.86 -3.07
C LYS A 48 1.13 -18.38 -3.24
N TYR A 49 0.86 -17.87 -4.43
CA TYR A 49 0.98 -16.46 -4.72
C TYR A 49 0.01 -16.04 -5.83
N VAL A 50 -0.24 -14.75 -5.91
CA VAL A 50 -0.94 -14.08 -7.00
C VAL A 50 -0.06 -12.91 -7.46
N ASN A 51 -0.01 -12.68 -8.78
CA ASN A 51 0.72 -11.56 -9.37
C ASN A 51 -0.30 -10.58 -9.95
N VAL A 52 -0.18 -9.32 -9.57
CA VAL A 52 -1.04 -8.22 -10.01
C VAL A 52 -0.17 -7.03 -10.42
N LYS A 53 -0.71 -6.12 -11.21
CA LYS A 53 -0.05 -4.84 -11.51
C LYS A 53 -0.46 -3.78 -10.49
N HIS A 54 0.42 -2.81 -10.27
CA HIS A 54 0.04 -1.62 -9.52
C HIS A 54 -1.09 -0.87 -10.25
N GLY A 55 -2.17 -0.55 -9.53
CA GLY A 55 -3.40 0.05 -10.04
C GLY A 55 -4.32 -0.92 -10.81
N GLU A 56 -4.07 -2.23 -10.76
CA GLU A 56 -4.96 -3.22 -11.36
C GLU A 56 -6.17 -3.46 -10.46
N VAL A 57 -7.38 -3.43 -11.03
CA VAL A 57 -8.58 -3.88 -10.32
C VAL A 57 -8.84 -5.35 -10.62
N VAL A 58 -8.83 -6.21 -9.59
CA VAL A 58 -8.99 -7.66 -9.73
C VAL A 58 -10.14 -8.18 -8.88
N LYS A 59 -10.99 -9.02 -9.48
CA LYS A 59 -11.94 -9.84 -8.73
C LYS A 59 -11.26 -11.11 -8.22
N ILE A 60 -11.36 -11.38 -6.93
CA ILE A 60 -10.76 -12.53 -6.28
C ILE A 60 -11.86 -13.45 -5.79
N VAL A 61 -11.79 -14.73 -6.16
CA VAL A 61 -12.69 -15.79 -5.70
C VAL A 61 -11.90 -16.73 -4.80
N ALA A 62 -12.25 -16.78 -3.51
CA ALA A 62 -11.52 -17.55 -2.51
C ALA A 62 -12.46 -18.05 -1.40
N GLY A 63 -12.34 -19.32 -1.02
CA GLY A 63 -13.12 -19.88 0.11
C GLY A 63 -14.65 -19.74 -0.06
N GLY A 64 -15.15 -19.78 -1.30
CA GLY A 64 -16.57 -19.57 -1.61
C GLY A 64 -17.06 -18.12 -1.50
N LYS A 65 -16.14 -17.16 -1.37
CA LYS A 65 -16.42 -15.72 -1.33
C LYS A 65 -15.83 -15.04 -2.56
N GLU A 66 -16.43 -13.93 -2.95
CA GLU A 66 -15.92 -13.05 -4.00
C GLU A 66 -15.77 -11.63 -3.46
N PHE A 67 -14.69 -10.97 -3.83
CA PHE A 67 -14.45 -9.56 -3.55
C PHE A 67 -13.58 -8.97 -4.66
N ALA A 68 -13.70 -7.67 -4.92
CA ALA A 68 -12.82 -6.98 -5.86
C ALA A 68 -11.96 -5.95 -5.12
N TRP A 69 -10.75 -5.76 -5.64
CA TRP A 69 -9.73 -4.95 -4.99
C TRP A 69 -8.95 -4.17 -6.04
N ASP A 70 -8.73 -2.88 -5.76
CA ASP A 70 -7.80 -2.03 -6.49
C ASP A 70 -6.42 -2.13 -5.83
N PHE A 71 -5.41 -2.55 -6.59
CA PHE A 71 -4.04 -2.74 -6.10
C PHE A 71 -3.20 -1.46 -6.27
N ASP A 72 -3.67 -0.34 -5.72
CA ASP A 72 -3.07 1.00 -5.79
C ASP A 72 -2.27 1.42 -4.53
N GLY A 73 -2.05 0.48 -3.60
CA GLY A 73 -1.12 0.66 -2.49
C GLY A 73 0.36 0.53 -2.91
N ILE A 74 1.28 0.63 -1.95
CA ILE A 74 2.71 0.49 -2.23
C ILE A 74 3.05 -0.82 -2.96
N GLU A 75 4.06 -0.76 -3.85
CA GLU A 75 4.55 -1.90 -4.63
C GLU A 75 5.41 -2.88 -3.78
N GLN A 76 4.89 -3.31 -2.61
CA GLN A 76 5.53 -4.26 -1.70
C GLN A 76 4.69 -5.54 -1.55
N PRO A 77 5.30 -6.74 -1.60
CA PRO A 77 4.55 -7.98 -1.42
C PRO A 77 3.90 -8.07 -0.05
N PHE A 78 2.67 -8.60 0.01
CA PHE A 78 1.94 -8.79 1.26
C PHE A 78 1.10 -10.07 1.26
N GLU A 79 0.51 -10.39 2.41
CA GLU A 79 -0.35 -11.56 2.57
C GLU A 79 -1.79 -11.25 2.10
N LEU A 80 -2.33 -12.02 1.16
CA LEU A 80 -3.67 -11.79 0.60
C LEU A 80 -4.76 -11.75 1.69
N ALA A 81 -4.56 -12.47 2.79
CA ALA A 81 -5.44 -12.46 3.95
C ALA A 81 -5.58 -11.08 4.63
N LYS A 82 -4.71 -10.10 4.32
CA LYS A 82 -4.83 -8.71 4.82
C LYS A 82 -6.04 -7.99 4.24
N ILE A 83 -6.36 -8.25 2.98
CA ILE A 83 -7.45 -7.59 2.24
C ILE A 83 -8.67 -8.50 2.04
N ALA A 84 -8.50 -9.81 2.23
CA ALA A 84 -9.57 -10.76 2.02
C ALA A 84 -10.62 -10.73 3.17
N PRO A 85 -11.92 -10.95 2.85
CA PRO A 85 -12.93 -11.14 3.88
C PRO A 85 -12.55 -12.27 4.84
N GLN A 86 -12.94 -12.14 6.12
CA GLN A 86 -12.63 -13.15 7.14
C GLN A 86 -13.07 -14.56 6.68
N GLY A 87 -12.15 -15.51 6.77
CA GLY A 87 -12.38 -16.91 6.39
C GLY A 87 -12.34 -17.21 4.88
N ALA A 88 -12.04 -16.23 4.02
CA ALA A 88 -11.85 -16.48 2.58
C ALA A 88 -10.51 -17.18 2.26
N ILE A 89 -9.51 -16.97 3.12
CA ILE A 89 -8.14 -17.47 2.96
C ILE A 89 -7.77 -18.26 4.23
N ASP A 90 -7.45 -19.54 4.07
CA ASP A 90 -7.11 -20.48 5.14
C ASP A 90 -5.61 -20.88 5.15
N HIS A 91 -4.82 -20.37 4.19
CA HIS A 91 -3.40 -20.63 4.05
C HIS A 91 -2.63 -19.36 3.62
N ASN A 92 -1.31 -19.42 3.68
CA ASN A 92 -0.43 -18.34 3.25
C ASN A 92 -0.49 -18.19 1.71
N VAL A 93 -0.95 -17.02 1.24
CA VAL A 93 -0.98 -16.65 -0.18
C VAL A 93 -0.39 -15.26 -0.31
N ARG A 94 0.75 -15.15 -1.02
CA ARG A 94 1.45 -13.89 -1.19
C ARG A 94 0.98 -13.13 -2.43
N VAL A 95 0.63 -11.86 -2.28
CA VAL A 95 0.42 -10.94 -3.40
C VAL A 95 1.77 -10.37 -3.78
N TYR A 96 2.13 -10.47 -5.06
CA TYR A 96 3.24 -9.72 -5.65
C TYR A 96 2.68 -8.67 -6.61
N ILE A 97 3.16 -7.44 -6.43
CA ILE A 97 2.79 -6.31 -7.26
C ILE A 97 3.93 -6.08 -8.24
N GLU A 98 3.63 -6.17 -9.54
CA GLU A 98 4.55 -5.81 -10.61
C GLU A 98 4.84 -4.31 -10.50
N ARG A 99 6.13 -3.94 -10.44
CA ARG A 99 6.50 -2.53 -10.46
C ARG A 99 6.13 -1.92 -11.79
N SER A 100 5.56 -0.73 -11.74
CA SER A 100 5.47 0.08 -12.94
C SER A 100 6.89 0.38 -13.48
N GLU A 101 7.14 0.12 -14.77
CA GLU A 101 8.46 0.37 -15.39
C GLU A 101 8.83 1.87 -15.48
N MET A 102 7.96 2.75 -14.98
CA MET A 102 8.05 4.22 -15.04
C MET A 102 9.01 4.82 -13.98
N ASP A 103 10.10 4.13 -13.63
CA ASP A 103 11.14 4.68 -12.72
C ASP A 103 12.57 4.53 -13.28
N GLY A 104 12.72 4.11 -14.54
CA GLY A 104 14.02 3.92 -15.19
C GLY A 104 14.46 5.02 -16.15
N GLY A 105 13.64 6.05 -16.37
CA GLY A 105 13.88 7.11 -17.35
C GLY A 105 14.90 8.16 -16.88
N LEU A 106 16.15 7.75 -16.65
CA LEU A 106 17.27 8.69 -16.82
C LEU A 106 17.44 8.92 -18.32
N GLY A 107 16.69 9.90 -18.83
CA GLY A 107 16.95 10.49 -20.14
C GLY A 107 18.40 10.98 -20.19
N ASP A 108 19.06 10.51 -21.24
CA ASP A 108 20.36 10.86 -21.78
C ASP A 108 20.62 12.36 -21.99
#